data_AF-A0A6I9NCD2-F1
#
_entry.id   AF-A0A6I9NCD2-F1
#
_cell.length_a   1.000
_cell.length_b   1.000
_cell.length_c   1.000
_cell.angle_alpha   90.00
_cell.angle_beta   90.00
_cell.angle_gamma   90.00
#
_symmetry.space_group_name_H-M   'P 1'
#
loop_
_entity.id
_entity.type
_entity.pdbx_description
1 polymer ?
#
loop_
_entity_poly.entity_id
_entity_poly.type
_entity_poly.pdbx_seq_one_letter_code
_entity_poly.pdbx_strand_id
1 'polypeptide(L)' 'MDPIQGVRWHCQDCPQDNSVDFCSNCSDCLFKTETHKPNHHLEPVQQQDSFLDRDYCLPQSAGYNYLDPNYFPANR' A
#
# COMPACT_ATOMS: atom_id res chain seq x y z
N MET A 1 4.90 -11.97 -2.83
CA MET A 1 5.08 -10.51 -2.90
C MET A 1 4.13 -9.92 -1.88
N ASP A 2 4.65 -9.66 -0.70
CA ASP A 2 3.88 -9.12 0.41
C ASP A 2 3.98 -7.59 0.41
N PRO A 3 2.92 -6.87 0.82
CA PRO A 3 2.96 -5.42 0.89
C PRO A 3 4.01 -4.95 1.90
N ILE A 4 4.77 -3.92 1.55
CA ILE A 4 5.71 -3.26 2.47
C ILE A 4 4.92 -2.68 3.65
N GLN A 5 5.14 -3.26 4.83
CA GLN A 5 4.55 -2.78 6.08
C GLN A 5 5.43 -1.67 6.65
N GLY A 6 4.81 -0.58 7.11
CA GLY A 6 5.53 0.58 7.66
C GLY A 6 6.06 1.52 6.57
N VAL A 7 7.27 2.06 6.76
CA VAL A 7 7.84 3.03 5.82
C VAL A 7 8.37 2.32 4.59
N ARG A 8 7.86 2.72 3.43
CA ARG A 8 8.37 2.32 2.12
C ARG A 8 9.46 3.28 1.69
N TRP A 9 10.63 2.76 1.36
CA TRP A 9 11.78 3.52 0.89
C TRP A 9 11.88 3.41 -0.62
N HIS A 10 11.66 4.51 -1.33
CA HIS A 10 11.69 4.57 -2.78
C HIS A 10 13.02 5.11 -3.28
N CYS A 11 13.63 4.44 -4.27
CA CYS A 11 14.86 4.93 -4.88
C CYS A 11 14.60 6.07 -5.87
N GLN A 12 15.11 7.27 -5.60
CA GLN A 12 14.91 8.46 -6.44
C GLN A 12 15.79 8.51 -7.70
N ASP A 13 16.93 7.82 -7.67
CA ASP A 13 17.86 7.82 -8.82
C ASP A 13 17.52 6.75 -9.88
N CYS A 14 16.60 5.83 -9.56
CA CYS A 14 16.19 4.81 -10.53
C CYS A 14 15.20 5.41 -11.53
N PRO A 15 15.27 5.01 -12.82
CA PRO A 15 14.28 5.45 -13.81
C PRO A 15 12.88 4.97 -13.39
N GLN A 16 11.86 5.79 -13.65
CA GLN A 16 10.49 5.54 -13.17
C GLN A 16 9.94 4.18 -13.62
N ASP A 17 10.32 3.74 -14.82
CA ASP A 17 9.95 2.44 -15.42
C ASP A 17 10.53 1.23 -14.67
N ASN A 18 11.68 1.40 -13.99
CA ASN A 18 12.38 0.36 -13.24
C ASN A 18 12.82 0.87 -11.86
N SER A 19 11.93 1.63 -11.22
CA SER A 19 12.14 2.11 -9.86
C SER A 19 11.97 0.98 -8.85
N VAL A 20 12.76 1.02 -7.78
CA VAL A 20 12.76 -0.02 -6.75
C VAL A 20 12.32 0.56 -5.42
N ASP A 21 11.55 -0.23 -4.68
CA ASP A 21 11.07 0.07 -3.34
C ASP A 21 11.64 -0.93 -2.34
N PHE A 22 12.02 -0.45 -1.16
CA PHE A 22 12.52 -1.25 -0.05
C PHE A 22 11.64 -1.06 1.18
N CYS A 23 11.52 -2.09 2.01
CA CYS A 23 10.98 -1.92 3.36
C CYS A 23 12.05 -1.34 4.29
N SER A 24 11.65 -0.92 5.49
CA SER A 24 12.58 -0.35 6.47
C SER A 24 13.73 -1.29 6.88
N ASN A 25 13.54 -2.60 6.78
CA ASN A 25 14.61 -3.56 7.07
C ASN A 25 15.59 -3.74 5.90
N CYS A 26 15.20 -3.33 4.69
CA CYS A 26 15.96 -3.51 3.47
C CYS A 26 16.56 -2.20 2.93
N SER A 27 16.29 -1.05 3.56
CA SER A 27 16.83 0.25 3.12
C SER A 27 18.35 0.31 3.19
N ASP A 28 18.96 -0.41 4.14
CA ASP A 28 20.42 -0.45 4.34
C ASP A 28 21.09 -1.60 3.58
N CYS A 29 20.35 -2.33 2.72
CA CYS A 29 20.90 -3.44 1.97
C CYS A 29 21.75 -2.95 0.78
N LEU A 30 22.88 -3.63 0.53
CA LEU A 30 23.74 -3.41 -0.65
C LEU A 30 23.15 -4.05 -1.93
N PHE A 31 21.84 -3.89 -2.13
CA PHE A 31 21.16 -4.46 -3.28
C PHE A 31 21.61 -3.77 -4.58
N LYS A 32 21.78 -4.55 -5.65
CA LYS A 32 22.24 -4.07 -6.95
C LYS A 32 21.43 -4.74 -8.05
N THR A 33 20.92 -3.93 -8.97
CA THR A 33 20.30 -4.40 -10.21
C THR A 33 20.99 -3.72 -11.39
N GLU A 34 20.48 -3.95 -12.61
CA GLU A 34 20.99 -3.25 -13.80
C GLU A 34 20.79 -1.74 -13.72
N THR A 35 19.71 -1.29 -13.06
CA THR A 35 19.36 0.13 -12.90
C THR A 35 19.65 0.70 -11.52
N HIS A 36 19.61 -0.12 -10.46
CA HIS A 36 19.81 0.33 -9.08
C HIS A 36 21.23 0.06 -8.60
N LYS A 37 21.87 1.07 -7.99
CA LYS A 37 23.16 0.94 -7.29
C LYS A 37 22.97 1.28 -5.82
N PRO A 38 23.82 0.75 -4.91
CA PRO A 38 23.66 0.98 -3.47
C PRO A 38 24.00 2.42 -3.07
N ASN A 39 24.59 3.18 -3.99
CA ASN A 39 24.90 4.59 -3.80
C ASN A 39 23.72 5.50 -4.16
N HIS A 40 22.61 4.92 -4.63
CA HIS A 40 21.41 5.67 -4.97
C HIS A 40 20.70 6.15 -3.69
N HIS A 41 20.09 7.31 -3.78
CA HIS A 41 19.34 7.92 -2.71
C HIS A 41 17.96 7.25 -2.57
N LEU A 42 17.65 6.80 -1.35
CA LEU A 42 16.34 6.28 -0.97
C LEU A 42 15.57 7.36 -0.20
N GLU A 43 14.33 7.63 -0.58
CA GLU A 43 13.43 8.50 0.17
C GLU A 43 12.31 7.73 0.87
N PRO A 44 11.97 8.09 2.12
CA PRO A 44 10.83 7.50 2.81
C PRO A 44 9.53 8.04 2.20
N VAL A 45 8.77 7.15 1.58
CA VAL A 45 7.40 7.41 1.14
C VAL A 45 6.49 7.30 2.35
N GLN A 46 6.09 8.45 2.89
CA GLN A 46 4.98 8.50 3.85
C GLN A 46 3.71 8.11 3.12
N GLN A 47 3.14 6.94 3.46
CA GLN A 47 1.75 6.68 3.13
C GLN A 47 0.93 7.73 3.86
N GLN A 48 0.21 8.56 3.11
CA GLN A 48 -0.85 9.35 3.70
C GLN A 48 -1.77 8.35 4.40
N ASP A 49 -2.11 8.62 5.67
CA ASP A 49 -3.15 7.86 6.37
C ASP A 49 -4.27 7.64 5.37
N SER A 50 -4.56 6.39 5.06
CA SER A 50 -5.71 6.05 4.24
C SER A 50 -6.87 6.68 4.97
N PHE A 51 -7.35 7.81 4.48
CA PHE A 51 -8.54 8.49 4.96
C PHE A 51 -9.71 7.62 4.52
N LEU A 52 -9.78 6.42 5.11
CA LEU A 52 -10.90 5.55 4.96
C LEU A 52 -12.03 6.31 5.61
N ASP A 53 -12.96 6.78 4.78
CA ASP A 53 -14.15 7.42 5.29
C ASP A 53 -14.78 6.46 6.29
N ARG A 54 -15.24 6.97 7.43
CA ARG A 54 -15.85 6.14 8.47
C ARG A 54 -17.03 5.33 7.93
N ASP A 55 -17.61 5.82 6.83
CA ASP A 55 -18.73 5.23 6.13
C ASP A 55 -18.35 3.99 5.28
N TYR A 56 -17.05 3.72 5.07
CA TYR A 56 -16.56 2.45 4.50
C TYR A 56 -16.46 1.33 5.53
N CYS A 57 -16.38 1.66 6.82
CA CYS A 57 -16.47 0.65 7.88
C CYS A 57 -17.94 0.27 8.04
N LEU A 58 -18.38 -0.79 7.34
CA LEU A 58 -19.70 -1.38 7.58
C LEU A 58 -19.86 -1.59 9.09
N PRO A 59 -20.87 -0.98 9.73
CA PRO A 59 -21.07 -1.20 11.15
C PRO A 59 -21.28 -2.70 11.36
N GLN A 60 -20.62 -3.28 12.38
CA GLN A 60 -20.82 -4.68 12.77
C GLN A 60 -22.30 -5.01 13.08
N SER A 61 -23.14 -3.98 13.22
CA SER A 61 -24.58 -4.05 13.48
C SER A 61 -25.47 -3.77 12.25
N ALA A 62 -24.93 -3.60 11.05
CA ALA A 62 -25.75 -3.61 9.85
C ALA A 62 -26.16 -5.07 9.57
N GLY A 63 -27.29 -5.51 10.14
CA GLY A 63 -27.85 -6.85 9.95
C GLY A 63 -28.25 -7.17 8.49
N TYR A 64 -27.82 -6.36 7.53
CA TYR A 64 -28.10 -6.48 6.11
C TYR A 64 -26.81 -6.19 5.32
N ASN A 65 -26.27 -7.22 4.68
CA ASN A 65 -25.13 -7.14 3.77
C ASN A 65 -25.66 -7.24 2.34
N TYR A 66 -25.26 -6.32 1.44
CA TYR A 66 -25.67 -6.36 0.03
C TYR A 66 -25.04 -7.52 -0.75
N LEU A 67 -24.06 -8.21 -0.16
CA LEU A 67 -23.49 -9.46 -0.64
C LEU A 67 -24.22 -10.70 -0.07
N ASP A 68 -25.23 -10.52 0.79
CA ASP A 68 -26.00 -11.63 1.30
C ASP A 68 -26.87 -12.23 0.17
N PRO A 69 -26.84 -13.56 -0.04
CA PRO A 69 -27.69 -14.23 -1.03
C PRO A 69 -29.20 -14.01 -0.83
N ASN A 70 -29.61 -13.61 0.37
CA ASN A 70 -30.99 -13.27 0.73
C ASN A 70 -31.25 -11.75 0.73
N TYR A 71 -30.40 -10.94 0.09
CA TYR A 71 -30.59 -9.50 0.00
C TYR A 71 -31.78 -9.15 -0.93
N PHE A 72 -32.93 -8.85 -0.32
CA PHE A 72 -34.12 -8.33 -0.99
C PHE A 72 -34.35 -6.87 -0.55
N PRO A 73 -33.81 -5.86 -1.27
CA PRO A 73 -34.11 -4.47 -0.96
C PRO A 73 -35.59 -4.22 -1.27
N ALA A 74 -36.40 -4.04 -0.23
CA ALA A 74 -37.81 -3.74 -0.39
C ALA A 74 -37.95 -2.34 -1.02
N ASN A 75 -38.32 -2.29 -2.30
CA ASN A 75 -38.72 -1.06 -2.98
C ASN A 75 -39.89 -0.42 -2.21
N ARG A 76 -39.70 0.81 -1.73
CA ARG A 76 -40.80 1.71 -1.37
C ARG A 76 -41.32 2.41 -2.61
#